data_AF-A0A660VD37-F1
#
_entry.id   AF-A0A660VD37-F1
#
_cell.length_a   1.000
_cell.length_b   1.000
_cell.length_c   1.000
_cell.angle_alpha   90.00
_cell.angle_beta   90.00
_cell.angle_gamma   90.00
#
_symmetry.space_group_name_H-M   'P 1'
#
loop_
_entity.id
_entity.type
_entity.pdbx_description
1 polymer ?
#
loop_
_entity_poly.entity_id
_entity_poly.type
_entity_poly.pdbx_seq_one_letter_code
_entity_poly.pdbx_strand_id
1 'polypeptide(L)'
;MKAVTDISPIRAFLACDTPLEWVSWALQNPEILLVDHANCEKKAASTALNLMYRYVEHHKLLTKLSRLAREELRHFEQVIAIMKKRGVSYPQLSASRYAGQLHKQVRTYEPARLVDTLLIGAIIEARSCERFAALIPE
;
A
#
# COMPACT_ATOMS: atom_id res chain seq x y z
N MET A 1 19.87 1.00 -21.22
CA MET A 1 19.33 1.76 -20.07
C MET A 1 17.92 1.25 -19.78
N LYS A 2 17.60 0.86 -18.54
CA LYS A 2 16.21 0.60 -18.17
C LYS A 2 15.46 1.92 -18.25
N ALA A 3 14.30 1.95 -18.89
CA ALA A 3 13.45 3.14 -18.90
C ALA A 3 13.12 3.51 -17.45
N VAL A 4 13.43 4.74 -17.06
CA VAL A 4 13.02 5.29 -15.77
C VAL A 4 11.52 5.47 -15.83
N THR A 5 10.78 4.82 -14.93
CA THR A 5 9.33 4.99 -14.82
C THR A 5 9.03 6.44 -14.44
N ASP A 6 8.28 7.17 -15.26
CA ASP A 6 7.86 8.53 -14.95
C ASP A 6 6.81 8.51 -13.83
N ILE A 7 7.18 9.08 -12.67
CA ILE A 7 6.31 9.22 -11.50
C ILE A 7 5.83 10.66 -11.27
N SER A 8 6.07 11.57 -12.23
CA SER A 8 5.63 12.97 -12.12
C SER A 8 4.12 13.11 -11.83
N PRO A 9 3.22 12.28 -12.42
CA PRO A 9 1.80 12.31 -12.06
C PRO A 9 1.52 11.93 -10.60
N ILE A 10 2.31 11.01 -10.04
CA ILE A 10 2.18 10.58 -8.63
C ILE A 10 2.60 11.71 -7.70
N ARG A 11 3.73 12.38 -8.00
CA ARG A 11 4.19 13.55 -7.24
C ARG A 11 3.19 14.70 -7.28
N ALA A 12 2.56 14.94 -8.44
CA ALA A 12 1.51 15.96 -8.57
C ALA A 12 0.23 15.62 -7.81
N PHE A 13 -0.09 14.33 -7.65
CA PHE A 13 -1.27 13.87 -6.89
C PHE A 13 -1.05 13.94 -5.36
N LEU A 14 0.19 13.72 -4.90
CA LEU A 14 0.54 13.78 -3.48
C LEU A 14 0.79 15.22 -3.01
N ALA A 15 0.42 15.52 -1.77
CA ALA A 15 0.60 16.86 -1.20
C ALA A 15 2.05 17.19 -0.77
N CYS A 16 2.92 16.19 -0.70
CA CYS A 16 4.32 16.35 -0.32
C CYS A 16 5.17 15.15 -0.75
N ASP A 17 6.47 15.34 -0.87
CA ASP A 17 7.43 14.25 -1.10
C ASP A 17 7.72 13.47 0.20
N THR A 18 8.29 12.28 0.06
CA THR A 18 8.81 11.53 1.20
C THR A 18 10.04 12.26 1.79
N PRO A 19 10.04 12.57 3.10
CA PRO A 19 11.20 13.22 3.74
C PRO A 19 12.45 12.35 3.67
N LEU A 20 13.61 12.98 3.47
CA LEU A 20 14.91 12.29 3.42
C LEU A 20 15.23 11.55 4.73
N GLU A 21 14.74 12.05 5.85
CA GLU A 21 14.89 11.41 7.17
C GLU A 21 14.18 10.05 7.21
N TRP A 22 13.02 9.92 6.54
CA TRP A 22 12.33 8.65 6.43
C TRP A 22 13.14 7.65 5.59
N VAL A 23 13.69 8.11 4.46
CA VAL A 23 14.55 7.27 3.59
C VAL A 23 15.80 6.82 4.36
N SER A 24 16.46 7.75 5.03
CA SER A 24 17.68 7.48 5.82
C SER A 24 17.41 6.46 6.92
N TRP A 25 16.28 6.58 7.62
CA TRP A 25 15.87 5.62 8.65
C TRP A 25 15.54 4.25 8.03
N ALA A 26 14.81 4.22 6.92
CA ALA A 26 14.40 2.99 6.24
C ALA A 26 15.62 2.18 5.76
N LEU A 27 16.65 2.85 5.22
CA LEU A 27 17.89 2.22 4.79
C LEU A 27 18.70 1.61 5.95
N GLN A 28 18.60 2.19 7.15
CA GLN A 28 19.23 1.64 8.36
C GLN A 28 18.41 0.51 9.01
N ASN A 29 17.11 0.40 8.69
CA ASN A 29 16.18 -0.56 9.30
C ASN A 29 15.45 -1.43 8.26
N PRO A 30 16.17 -2.08 7.32
CA PRO A 30 15.55 -2.78 6.20
C PRO A 30 14.70 -3.99 6.62
N GLU A 31 15.04 -4.65 7.73
CA GLU A 31 14.27 -5.79 8.24
C GLU A 31 12.88 -5.37 8.71
N ILE A 32 12.79 -4.30 9.50
CA ILE A 32 11.52 -3.75 9.98
C ILE A 32 10.69 -3.27 8.79
N LEU A 33 11.32 -2.62 7.81
CA LEU A 33 10.66 -2.19 6.59
C LEU A 33 10.05 -3.37 5.82
N LEU A 34 10.79 -4.47 5.65
CA LEU A 34 10.28 -5.66 4.95
C LEU A 34 9.10 -6.30 5.68
N VAL A 35 9.16 -6.39 7.02
CA VAL A 35 8.06 -6.90 7.85
C VAL A 35 6.82 -6.03 7.73
N ASP A 36 6.95 -4.70 7.85
CA ASP A 36 5.82 -3.77 7.69
C ASP A 36 5.26 -3.81 6.26
N HIS A 37 6.13 -3.89 5.26
CA HIS A 37 5.73 -3.98 3.87
C HIS A 37 4.91 -5.25 3.59
N ALA A 38 5.37 -6.43 4.03
CA ALA A 38 4.59 -7.66 3.95
C ALA A 38 3.22 -7.53 4.64
N ASN A 39 3.17 -6.85 5.79
CA ASN A 39 1.90 -6.56 6.46
C ASN A 39 1.00 -5.64 5.63
N CYS A 40 1.55 -4.62 4.96
CA CYS A 40 0.82 -3.73 4.07
C CYS A 40 0.19 -4.48 2.90
N GLU A 41 0.92 -5.36 2.22
CA GLU A 41 0.39 -6.18 1.12
C GLU A 41 -0.80 -7.05 1.58
N LYS A 42 -0.64 -7.75 2.71
CA LYS A 42 -1.70 -8.56 3.30
C LYS A 42 -2.93 -7.73 3.69
N LYS A 43 -2.72 -6.52 4.23
CA LYS A 43 -3.80 -5.58 4.60
C LYS A 43 -4.51 -5.04 3.35
N ALA A 44 -3.79 -4.74 2.27
CA ALA A 44 -4.37 -4.27 1.01
C ALA A 44 -5.30 -5.32 0.40
N ALA A 45 -4.86 -6.59 0.33
CA ALA A 45 -5.71 -7.71 -0.07
C ALA A 45 -6.96 -7.84 0.81
N SER A 46 -6.79 -7.75 2.13
CA SER A 46 -7.89 -7.84 3.10
C SER A 46 -8.90 -6.71 2.93
N THR A 47 -8.44 -5.48 2.68
CA THR A 47 -9.30 -4.32 2.38
C THR A 47 -10.10 -4.54 1.10
N ALA A 48 -9.47 -5.05 0.04
CA ALA A 48 -10.15 -5.37 -1.21
C ALA A 48 -11.26 -6.42 -1.01
N LEU A 49 -10.99 -7.49 -0.25
CA LEU A 49 -11.99 -8.51 0.09
C LEU A 49 -13.15 -7.94 0.91
N ASN A 50 -12.86 -7.09 1.90
CA ASN A 50 -13.90 -6.44 2.72
C ASN A 50 -14.82 -5.55 1.88
N LEU A 51 -14.27 -4.84 0.88
CA LEU A 51 -15.07 -4.04 -0.05
C LEU A 51 -15.93 -4.93 -0.96
N MET A 52 -15.42 -6.08 -1.40
CA MET A 52 -16.22 -7.03 -2.19
C MET A 52 -17.43 -7.56 -1.42
N TYR A 53 -17.27 -7.89 -0.13
CA TYR A 53 -18.39 -8.33 0.71
C TYR A 53 -19.41 -7.21 0.97
N ARG A 54 -18.97 -5.95 1.02
CA ARG A 54 -19.86 -4.81 1.30
C ARG A 54 -20.63 -4.34 0.07
N TYR A 55 -20.01 -4.35 -1.11
CA TYR A 55 -20.50 -3.69 -2.33
C TYR A 55 -20.85 -4.69 -3.44
N VAL A 56 -21.64 -5.70 -3.09
CA VAL A 56 -21.97 -6.86 -3.94
C VAL A 56 -22.68 -6.51 -5.26
N GLU A 57 -23.46 -5.43 -5.27
CA GLU A 57 -24.21 -5.01 -6.47
C GLU A 57 -23.30 -4.36 -7.54
N HIS A 58 -22.08 -3.93 -7.17
CA HIS A 58 -21.16 -3.23 -8.06
C HIS A 58 -20.24 -4.18 -8.82
N HIS A 59 -20.79 -4.91 -9.79
CA HIS A 59 -20.09 -5.95 -10.57
C HIS A 59 -18.71 -5.52 -11.10
N LYS A 60 -18.60 -4.32 -11.71
CA LYS A 60 -17.32 -3.78 -12.20
C LYS A 60 -16.30 -3.58 -11.09
N LEU A 61 -16.74 -3.16 -9.90
CA LEU A 61 -15.90 -3.02 -8.72
C LEU A 61 -15.44 -4.39 -8.22
N LEU A 62 -16.36 -5.37 -8.13
CA LEU A 62 -16.03 -6.74 -7.71
C LEU A 62 -14.93 -7.36 -8.57
N THR A 63 -15.03 -7.27 -9.90
CA THR A 63 -14.02 -7.80 -10.81
C THR A 63 -12.66 -7.13 -10.61
N LYS A 64 -12.62 -5.81 -10.39
CA LYS A 64 -11.39 -5.07 -10.15
C LYS A 64 -10.75 -5.41 -8.80
N LEU A 65 -11.54 -5.46 -7.73
CA LEU A 65 -11.06 -5.79 -6.39
C LEU A 65 -10.59 -7.24 -6.29
N SER A 66 -11.23 -8.19 -6.97
CA SER A 66 -10.75 -9.58 -7.03
C SER A 66 -9.40 -9.72 -7.72
N ARG A 67 -9.16 -8.93 -8.77
CA ARG A 67 -7.85 -8.85 -9.43
C ARG A 67 -6.81 -8.23 -8.49
N LEU A 68 -7.14 -7.10 -7.88
CA LEU A 68 -6.28 -6.40 -6.93
C LEU A 68 -5.88 -7.32 -5.76
N ALA A 69 -6.83 -7.96 -5.10
CA ALA A 69 -6.55 -8.82 -3.95
C ALA A 69 -5.56 -9.96 -4.29
N ARG A 70 -5.69 -10.56 -5.48
CA ARG A 70 -4.74 -11.60 -5.94
C ARG A 70 -3.36 -11.02 -6.24
N GLU A 71 -3.30 -9.82 -6.79
CA GLU A 71 -2.05 -9.12 -7.05
C GLU A 71 -1.31 -8.79 -5.75
N GLU A 72 -1.98 -8.26 -4.73
CA GLU A 72 -1.34 -7.96 -3.44
C GLU A 72 -0.94 -9.22 -2.66
N LEU A 73 -1.69 -10.32 -2.78
CA LEU A 73 -1.25 -11.60 -2.21
C LEU A 73 0.02 -12.13 -2.90
N ARG A 74 0.15 -11.92 -4.21
CA ARG A 74 1.39 -12.24 -4.93
C ARG A 74 2.55 -11.34 -4.49
N HIS A 75 2.31 -10.03 -4.28
CA HIS A 75 3.33 -9.14 -3.70
C HIS A 75 3.74 -9.59 -2.30
N PHE A 76 2.78 -9.92 -1.44
CA PHE A 76 3.05 -10.48 -0.12
C PHE A 76 3.97 -11.72 -0.18
N GLU A 77 3.63 -12.69 -1.04
CA GLU A 77 4.46 -13.90 -1.25
C GLU A 77 5.88 -13.55 -1.70
N GLN A 78 6.04 -12.58 -2.59
CA GLN A 78 7.36 -12.12 -3.06
C GLN A 78 8.18 -11.51 -1.91
N VAL A 79 7.56 -10.68 -1.07
CA VAL A 79 8.24 -10.08 0.09
C VAL A 79 8.66 -11.16 1.09
N ILE A 80 7.78 -12.12 1.40
CA ILE A 80 8.10 -13.27 2.27
C ILE A 80 9.27 -14.09 1.71
N ALA A 81 9.30 -14.32 0.39
CA ALA A 81 10.42 -15.03 -0.24
C ALA A 81 11.74 -14.26 -0.12
N ILE A 82 11.71 -12.92 -0.27
CA ILE A 82 12.88 -12.05 -0.05
C ILE A 82 13.34 -12.10 1.40
N MET A 83 12.41 -11.99 2.36
CA MET A 83 12.70 -12.07 3.80
C MET A 83 13.36 -13.41 4.14
N LYS A 84 12.81 -14.53 3.68
CA LYS A 84 13.38 -15.87 3.87
C LYS A 84 14.80 -15.97 3.29
N LYS A 85 15.00 -15.47 2.07
CA LYS A 85 16.33 -15.47 1.42
C LYS A 85 17.36 -14.66 2.20
N ARG A 86 16.92 -13.61 2.91
CA ARG A 86 17.77 -12.71 3.70
C ARG A 86 17.87 -13.09 5.19
N GLY A 87 17.22 -14.18 5.63
CA GLY A 87 17.22 -14.58 7.04
C GLY A 87 16.39 -13.67 7.95
N VAL A 88 15.48 -12.87 7.40
CA VAL A 88 14.65 -11.92 8.16
C VAL A 88 13.44 -12.66 8.75
N SER A 89 13.25 -12.54 10.07
CA SER A 89 12.09 -13.10 10.77
C SER A 89 10.80 -12.32 10.46
N TYR A 90 9.63 -12.94 10.66
CA TYR A 90 8.33 -12.29 10.51
C TYR A 90 7.63 -12.16 11.87
N PRO A 91 8.06 -11.21 12.73
CA PRO A 91 7.44 -10.98 14.02
C PRO A 91 6.11 -10.24 13.86
N GLN A 92 5.31 -10.26 14.92
CA GLN A 92 4.15 -9.39 15.02
C GLN A 92 4.62 -7.94 15.14
N LEU A 93 4.21 -7.10 14.20
CA LEU A 93 4.46 -5.65 14.23
C LEU A 93 3.12 -4.92 14.38
N SER A 94 3.08 -3.91 15.24
CA SER A 94 1.90 -3.05 15.36
C SER A 94 1.68 -2.24 14.08
N ALA A 95 0.41 -2.04 13.71
CA ALA A 95 0.08 -1.26 12.52
C ALA A 95 0.46 0.21 12.71
N SER A 96 1.01 0.83 11.67
CA SER A 96 1.27 2.28 11.67
C SER A 96 -0.03 3.08 11.75
N ARG A 97 0.07 4.32 12.26
CA ARG A 97 -1.06 5.24 12.36
C ARG A 97 -1.64 5.69 11.01
N TYR A 98 -0.91 5.52 9.90
CA TYR A 98 -1.20 6.20 8.62
C TYR A 98 -2.59 5.87 8.06
N ALA A 99 -2.82 4.62 7.66
CA ALA A 99 -4.10 4.20 7.08
C ALA A 99 -5.26 4.40 8.08
N GLY A 100 -5.03 4.13 9.36
CA GLY A 100 -6.03 4.34 10.42
C GLY A 100 -6.46 5.79 10.56
N GLN A 101 -5.54 6.76 10.46
CA GLN A 101 -5.88 8.19 10.51
C GLN A 101 -6.58 8.66 9.24
N LEU A 102 -6.22 8.14 8.06
CA LEU A 102 -6.92 8.45 6.81
C LEU A 102 -8.37 7.95 6.86
N HIS A 103 -8.59 6.71 7.31
CA HIS A 103 -9.94 6.13 7.39
C HIS A 103 -10.88 6.85 8.36
N LYS A 104 -10.37 7.61 9.34
CA LYS A 104 -11.21 8.46 10.20
C LYS A 104 -11.89 9.60 9.44
N GLN A 105 -11.37 9.98 8.27
CA GLN A 105 -11.93 11.04 7.44
C GLN A 105 -13.05 10.53 6.50
N VAL A 106 -13.29 9.22 6.47
CA VAL A 106 -14.33 8.61 5.63
C VAL A 106 -15.72 8.99 6.13
N ARG A 107 -16.55 9.53 5.24
CA ARG A 107 -17.97 9.78 5.54
C ARG A 107 -18.72 8.48 5.83
N THR A 108 -19.70 8.54 6.73
CA THR A 108 -20.40 7.34 7.23
C THR A 108 -21.62 6.92 6.40
N TYR A 109 -22.06 7.76 5.46
CA TYR A 109 -23.24 7.52 4.63
C TYR A 109 -22.88 7.16 3.18
N GLU A 110 -23.74 6.39 2.53
CA GLU A 110 -23.58 6.02 1.13
C GLU A 110 -24.21 7.08 0.20
N PRO A 111 -23.67 7.28 -1.03
CA PRO A 111 -22.53 6.57 -1.65
C PRO A 111 -21.15 7.18 -1.29
N ALA A 112 -21.12 8.22 -0.47
CA ALA A 112 -19.92 8.97 -0.14
C ALA A 112 -18.84 8.12 0.54
N ARG A 113 -19.26 7.19 1.41
CA ARG A 113 -18.36 6.24 2.10
C ARG A 113 -17.52 5.42 1.12
N LEU A 114 -18.16 4.86 0.08
CA LEU A 114 -17.44 4.10 -0.96
C LEU A 114 -16.42 4.99 -1.67
N VAL A 115 -16.84 6.18 -2.11
CA VAL A 115 -15.96 7.12 -2.82
C VAL A 115 -14.74 7.50 -1.97
N ASP A 116 -14.95 7.90 -0.71
CA ASP A 116 -13.85 8.25 0.20
C ASP A 116 -12.90 7.08 0.45
N THR A 117 -13.45 5.87 0.58
CA THR A 117 -12.64 4.67 0.78
C THR A 117 -11.74 4.38 -0.42
N LEU A 118 -12.26 4.54 -1.64
CA LEU A 118 -11.48 4.37 -2.87
C LEU A 118 -10.42 5.47 -3.03
N LEU A 119 -10.75 6.73 -2.70
CA LEU A 119 -9.80 7.84 -2.73
C LEU A 119 -8.66 7.64 -1.73
N ILE A 120 -8.96 7.18 -0.52
CA ILE A 120 -7.93 6.82 0.47
C ILE A 120 -7.05 5.69 -0.04
N GLY A 121 -7.63 4.67 -0.67
CA GLY A 121 -6.87 3.62 -1.36
C GLY A 121 -5.89 4.21 -2.37
N ALA A 122 -6.35 5.13 -3.23
CA ALA A 122 -5.49 5.79 -4.21
C ALA A 122 -4.35 6.59 -3.56
N ILE A 123 -4.60 7.29 -2.44
CA ILE A 123 -3.57 8.01 -1.68
C ILE A 123 -2.52 7.07 -1.07
N ILE A 124 -2.96 5.92 -0.55
CA ILE A 124 -2.07 4.90 0.02
C ILE A 124 -1.17 4.34 -1.08
N GLU A 125 -1.75 3.92 -2.22
CA GLU A 125 -0.97 3.35 -3.34
C GLU A 125 -0.02 4.37 -3.97
N ALA A 126 -0.47 5.62 -4.16
CA ALA A 126 0.39 6.70 -4.65
C ALA A 126 1.59 6.93 -3.73
N ARG A 127 1.38 6.94 -2.41
CA ARG A 127 2.48 7.08 -1.44
C ARG A 127 3.41 5.87 -1.45
N SER A 128 2.89 4.65 -1.58
CA SER A 128 3.72 3.44 -1.72
C SER A 128 4.60 3.53 -2.96
N CYS A 129 4.03 3.92 -4.11
CA CYS A 129 4.75 4.12 -5.37
C CYS A 129 5.88 5.15 -5.24
N GLU A 130 5.58 6.33 -4.68
CA GLU A 130 6.57 7.39 -4.49
C GLU A 130 7.69 6.98 -3.51
N ARG A 131 7.36 6.27 -2.42
CA ARG A 131 8.36 5.74 -1.48
C ARG A 131 9.24 4.67 -2.09
N PHE A 132 8.70 3.79 -2.93
CA PHE A 132 9.52 2.83 -3.66
C PHE A 132 10.52 3.53 -4.55
N ALA A 133 10.09 4.55 -5.30
CA ALA A 133 10.99 5.34 -6.11
C ALA A 133 12.06 6.06 -5.27
N ALA A 134 11.71 6.57 -4.09
CA ALA A 134 12.66 7.21 -3.17
C ALA A 134 13.68 6.24 -2.54
N LEU A 135 13.38 4.94 -2.46
CA LEU A 135 14.27 3.91 -1.90
C LEU A 135 15.20 3.27 -2.95
N ILE A 136 14.86 3.35 -4.23
CA ILE A 136 15.67 2.80 -5.31
C ILE A 136 16.83 3.77 -5.58
N PRO A 137 18.10 3.33 -5.50
CA PRO A 137 19.24 4.18 -5.82
C PRO A 137 19.22 4.58 -7.31
N GLU A 138 19.70 5.79 -7.61
CA GLU A 138 19.90 6.29 -8.97
C GLU A 138 20.94 5.49 -9.77
#